data_AF-A0A495X2M1-F1
#
_entry.id   AF-A0A495X2M1-F1
#
_cell.length_a   1.000
_cell.length_b   1.000
_cell.length_c   1.000
_cell.angle_alpha   90.00
_cell.angle_beta   90.00
_cell.angle_gamma   90.00
#
_symmetry.space_group_name_H-M   'P 1'
#
loop_
_entity.id
_entity.type
_entity.pdbx_description
1 polymer ?
#
loop_
_entity_poly.entity_id
_entity_poly.type
_entity_poly.pdbx_seq_one_letter_code
_entity_poly.pdbx_strand_id
1 'polypeptide(L)'
;MRTATVAAAVVAIAAATATPAAAINTYNATPAPERTEVGALVATWDNDDNPATPDRVDWVCSGTMVDRDTFLTAAHCTTDWPSNVKFYVSLLQDVQSALDAATGTPAQRAAAVGVPGVAHSDPAYPGTSADPHDIAVVQVSAKQTAARWSFTPATLPTAGKLDALGPQALNDTEYSVVGYGTEEALNAPGGQTHPGGGVRMKAPLGFNALNNSWLRLSMIESQGYGGACYGDSGGPNFATIDGKRTLVATTITGDAPCYATNVVYRLDTPAARSFLSPFVTLP
;
A
#
# COMPACT_ATOMS: atom_id res chain seq x y z
N MET A 1 27.86 -68.94 -8.09
CA MET A 1 27.36 -67.64 -8.57
C MET A 1 26.74 -66.92 -7.37
N ARG A 2 27.36 -65.82 -6.93
CA ARG A 2 26.92 -65.02 -5.76
C ARG A 2 25.90 -64.00 -6.25
N THR A 3 24.65 -64.08 -5.80
CA THR A 3 23.61 -63.09 -6.07
C THR A 3 23.72 -61.96 -5.05
N ALA A 4 24.06 -60.76 -5.53
CA ALA A 4 24.14 -59.55 -4.73
C ALA A 4 22.74 -58.94 -4.55
N THR A 5 22.34 -58.73 -3.30
CA THR A 5 21.16 -57.96 -2.92
C THR A 5 21.44 -56.47 -3.06
N VAL A 6 20.75 -55.81 -3.99
CA VAL A 6 20.79 -54.34 -4.15
C VAL A 6 19.75 -53.74 -3.21
N ALA A 7 20.20 -53.04 -2.16
CA ALA A 7 19.34 -52.25 -1.30
C ALA A 7 18.97 -50.95 -2.05
N ALA A 8 17.68 -50.78 -2.35
CA ALA A 8 17.16 -49.53 -2.91
C ALA A 8 17.08 -48.48 -1.78
N ALA A 9 17.95 -47.48 -1.84
CA ALA A 9 17.87 -46.31 -0.98
C ALA A 9 16.70 -45.42 -1.47
N VAL A 10 15.64 -45.32 -0.67
CA VAL A 10 14.56 -44.36 -0.89
C VAL A 10 15.08 -42.98 -0.49
N VAL A 11 15.42 -42.16 -1.47
CA VAL A 11 15.68 -40.72 -1.26
C VAL A 11 14.33 -40.03 -1.15
N ALA A 12 13.93 -39.70 0.09
CA ALA A 12 12.80 -38.81 0.31
C ALA A 12 13.20 -37.40 -0.12
N ILE A 13 12.72 -36.97 -1.29
CA ILE A 13 12.81 -35.57 -1.72
C ILE A 13 11.84 -34.80 -0.84
N ALA A 14 12.36 -34.11 0.18
CA ALA A 14 11.61 -33.08 0.88
C ALA A 14 11.33 -31.96 -0.12
N ALA A 15 10.08 -31.84 -0.58
CA ALA A 15 9.62 -30.69 -1.32
C ALA A 15 9.68 -29.49 -0.37
N ALA A 16 10.73 -28.66 -0.51
CA ALA A 16 10.75 -27.33 0.08
C ALA A 16 9.58 -26.56 -0.55
N THR A 17 8.56 -26.24 0.25
CA THR A 17 7.53 -25.28 -0.13
C THR A 17 8.21 -23.93 -0.32
N ALA A 18 8.46 -23.51 -1.56
CA ALA A 18 8.84 -22.14 -1.83
C ALA A 18 7.65 -21.25 -1.43
N THR A 19 7.84 -20.38 -0.44
CA THR A 19 6.95 -19.25 -0.20
C THR A 19 7.65 -17.98 -0.67
N PRO A 20 7.51 -17.54 -1.92
CA PRO A 20 7.90 -16.19 -2.28
C PRO A 20 6.66 -15.29 -2.31
N ALA A 21 6.63 -14.31 -1.40
CA ALA A 21 6.34 -12.90 -1.66
C ALA A 21 6.19 -12.14 -0.32
N ALA A 22 7.15 -11.30 0.03
CA ALA A 22 7.03 -10.25 1.04
C ALA A 22 7.19 -8.86 0.38
N ALA A 23 6.59 -7.83 0.99
CA ALA A 23 6.32 -6.53 0.35
C ALA A 23 5.61 -5.51 1.31
N ILE A 24 6.21 -4.37 1.66
CA ILE A 24 6.42 -3.83 3.03
C ILE A 24 7.74 -4.41 3.52
N ASN A 25 8.60 -3.56 4.09
CA ASN A 25 9.94 -3.95 4.51
C ASN A 25 9.89 -5.28 5.30
N THR A 26 10.83 -6.15 5.01
CA THR A 26 10.78 -7.60 5.26
C THR A 26 10.76 -7.92 6.75
N TYR A 27 11.16 -6.97 7.59
CA TYR A 27 11.23 -7.15 9.03
C TYR A 27 9.83 -7.19 9.64
N ASN A 28 9.48 -8.33 10.24
CA ASN A 28 8.21 -8.52 10.95
C ASN A 28 6.95 -8.31 10.07
N ALA A 29 7.11 -8.23 8.75
CA ALA A 29 6.00 -8.15 7.81
C ALA A 29 5.39 -9.53 7.57
N THR A 30 4.07 -9.55 7.40
CA THR A 30 3.32 -10.78 7.13
C THR A 30 2.23 -10.52 6.09
N PRO A 31 1.81 -11.53 5.31
CA PRO A 31 0.66 -11.38 4.42
C PRO A 31 -0.58 -10.91 5.18
N ALA A 32 -1.37 -10.05 4.55
CA ALA A 32 -2.57 -9.47 5.14
C ALA A 32 -3.85 -9.84 4.33
N PRO A 33 -4.14 -11.13 4.11
CA PRO A 33 -5.33 -11.56 3.35
C PRO A 33 -6.64 -11.11 4.00
N GLU A 34 -6.61 -10.81 5.31
CA GLU A 34 -7.76 -10.36 6.05
C GLU A 34 -8.00 -8.83 5.97
N ARG A 35 -7.13 -8.07 5.29
CA ARG A 35 -7.27 -6.61 5.06
C ARG A 35 -7.83 -6.33 3.66
N THR A 36 -9.03 -6.84 3.39
CA THR A 36 -9.63 -6.81 2.04
C THR A 36 -10.02 -5.41 1.56
N GLU A 37 -10.04 -4.42 2.45
CA GLU A 37 -10.23 -3.00 2.15
C GLU A 37 -8.99 -2.31 1.57
N VAL A 38 -7.81 -2.90 1.74
CA VAL A 38 -6.54 -2.31 1.29
C VAL A 38 -6.27 -2.74 -0.15
N GLY A 39 -5.84 -1.83 -1.01
CA GLY A 39 -5.70 -2.11 -2.43
C GLY A 39 -4.43 -1.55 -3.04
N ALA A 40 -4.11 -2.07 -4.22
CA ALA A 40 -3.10 -1.51 -5.10
C ALA A 40 -3.77 -0.57 -6.10
N LEU A 41 -3.13 0.58 -6.32
CA LEU A 41 -3.41 1.46 -7.44
C LEU A 41 -2.64 0.93 -8.64
N VAL A 42 -3.37 0.56 -9.69
CA VAL A 42 -2.82 0.13 -10.98
C VAL A 42 -2.99 1.27 -11.97
N ALA A 43 -1.98 1.54 -12.78
CA ALA A 43 -2.01 2.57 -13.81
C ALA A 43 -1.67 1.98 -15.18
N THR A 44 -2.26 2.57 -16.21
CA THR A 44 -1.78 2.43 -17.59
C THR A 44 -1.39 3.78 -18.15
N TRP A 45 -0.26 3.88 -18.86
CA TRP A 45 0.22 5.13 -19.43
C TRP A 45 1.07 4.89 -20.68
N ASP A 46 1.12 5.88 -21.57
CA ASP A 46 2.09 5.92 -22.66
C ASP A 46 3.36 6.59 -22.11
N ASN A 47 4.52 6.00 -22.36
CA ASN A 47 5.78 6.47 -21.78
C ASN A 47 6.70 7.16 -22.79
N ASP A 48 6.34 7.23 -24.07
CA ASP A 48 7.20 7.80 -25.12
C ASP A 48 6.46 8.58 -26.21
N ASP A 49 5.14 8.79 -26.07
CA ASP A 49 4.27 9.50 -27.02
C ASP A 49 4.30 8.88 -28.44
N ASN A 50 4.83 7.67 -28.57
CA ASN A 50 4.94 6.97 -29.83
C ASN A 50 3.78 5.96 -29.94
N PRO A 51 2.83 6.17 -30.87
CA PRO A 51 1.67 5.29 -31.01
C PRO A 51 2.02 3.86 -31.45
N ALA A 52 3.28 3.60 -31.84
CA ALA A 52 3.78 2.26 -32.14
C ALA A 52 4.30 1.51 -30.91
N THR A 53 4.59 2.20 -29.80
CA THR A 53 4.99 1.59 -28.53
C THR A 53 3.72 1.27 -27.73
N PRO A 54 3.52 0.01 -27.29
CA PRO A 54 2.39 -0.30 -26.42
C PRO A 54 2.49 0.48 -25.11
N ASP A 55 1.35 0.96 -24.60
CA ASP A 55 1.24 1.51 -23.25
C ASP A 55 1.88 0.58 -22.20
N ARG A 56 2.23 1.12 -21.05
CA ARG A 56 2.62 0.34 -19.88
C ARG A 56 1.40 0.02 -19.02
N VAL A 57 1.52 -1.02 -18.21
CA VAL A 57 0.61 -1.31 -17.11
C VAL A 57 1.43 -1.79 -15.94
N ASP A 58 1.19 -1.22 -14.76
CA ASP A 58 1.81 -1.67 -13.53
C ASP A 58 0.97 -1.28 -12.32
N TRP A 59 1.20 -1.94 -11.19
CA TRP A 59 0.82 -1.38 -9.89
C TRP A 59 1.86 -0.32 -9.51
N VAL A 60 1.40 0.80 -8.97
CA VAL A 60 2.26 1.99 -8.79
C VAL A 60 2.26 2.51 -7.36
N CYS A 61 1.17 2.27 -6.64
CA CYS A 61 0.97 2.73 -5.27
C CYS A 61 -0.01 1.82 -4.53
N SER A 62 -0.18 2.09 -3.25
CA SER A 62 -1.16 1.46 -2.38
C SER A 62 -2.29 2.45 -2.02
N GLY A 63 -3.31 1.94 -1.35
CA GLY A 63 -4.40 2.75 -0.82
C GLY A 63 -5.42 1.91 -0.08
N THR A 64 -6.56 2.50 0.28
CA THR A 64 -7.61 1.81 1.04
C THR A 64 -8.99 2.32 0.70
N MET A 65 -9.94 1.40 0.58
CA MET A 65 -11.35 1.71 0.49
C MET A 65 -11.84 2.32 1.80
N VAL A 66 -12.23 3.60 1.75
CA VAL A 66 -12.86 4.33 2.88
C VAL A 66 -14.37 4.47 2.71
N ASP A 67 -14.87 4.15 1.51
CA ASP A 67 -16.28 3.87 1.23
C ASP A 67 -16.39 2.71 0.21
N ARG A 68 -17.58 2.41 -0.30
CA ARG A 68 -17.83 1.38 -1.33
C ARG A 68 -17.28 1.75 -2.71
N ASP A 69 -17.11 3.03 -2.98
CA ASP A 69 -16.63 3.63 -4.24
C ASP A 69 -15.43 4.57 -4.04
N THR A 70 -15.03 4.87 -2.80
CA THR A 70 -13.92 5.79 -2.51
C THR A 70 -12.67 5.05 -2.08
N PHE A 71 -11.65 5.03 -2.94
CA PHE A 71 -10.32 4.52 -2.63
C PHE A 71 -9.37 5.67 -2.28
N LEU A 72 -8.94 5.76 -1.02
CA LEU A 72 -8.01 6.77 -0.52
C LEU A 72 -6.56 6.39 -0.84
N THR A 73 -5.77 7.34 -1.35
CA THR A 73 -4.33 7.20 -1.66
C THR A 73 -3.61 8.55 -1.49
N ALA A 74 -2.34 8.64 -1.89
CA ALA A 74 -1.56 9.88 -1.85
C ALA A 74 -1.73 10.67 -3.16
N ALA A 75 -1.62 12.00 -3.11
CA ALA A 75 -1.72 12.85 -4.30
C ALA A 75 -0.58 12.56 -5.28
N HIS A 76 0.65 12.37 -4.80
CA HIS A 76 1.81 12.08 -5.65
C HIS A 76 1.68 10.76 -6.43
N CYS A 77 0.78 9.86 -6.03
CA CYS A 77 0.47 8.64 -6.78
C CYS A 77 -0.40 8.90 -8.02
N THR A 78 -1.02 10.08 -8.09
CA THR A 78 -2.05 10.44 -9.09
C THR A 78 -1.71 11.70 -9.90
N THR A 79 -0.63 12.40 -9.55
CA THR A 79 -0.13 13.59 -10.25
C THR A 79 1.10 13.28 -11.10
N ASP A 80 1.50 14.23 -11.96
CA ASP A 80 2.70 14.15 -12.79
C ASP A 80 2.74 12.98 -13.79
N TRP A 81 1.57 12.41 -14.09
CA TRP A 81 1.39 11.41 -15.13
C TRP A 81 1.14 12.05 -16.51
N PRO A 82 1.49 11.35 -17.60
CA PRO A 82 1.04 11.70 -18.94
C PRO A 82 -0.49 11.80 -19.03
N SER A 83 -0.98 12.68 -19.91
CA SER A 83 -2.42 12.99 -20.01
C SER A 83 -3.32 11.80 -20.34
N ASN A 84 -2.76 10.72 -20.89
CA ASN A 84 -3.49 9.52 -21.25
C ASN A 84 -3.62 8.50 -20.10
N VAL A 85 -3.04 8.78 -18.91
CA VAL A 85 -3.07 7.85 -17.78
C VAL A 85 -4.49 7.38 -17.44
N LYS A 86 -4.62 6.10 -17.10
CA LYS A 86 -5.85 5.50 -16.56
C LYS A 86 -5.53 4.77 -15.28
N PHE A 87 -6.34 5.02 -14.25
CA PHE A 87 -6.20 4.39 -12.95
C PHE A 87 -7.23 3.28 -12.76
N TYR A 88 -6.81 2.23 -12.05
CA TYR A 88 -7.61 1.09 -11.68
C TYR A 88 -7.31 0.74 -10.22
N VAL A 89 -8.35 0.34 -9.47
CA VAL A 89 -8.20 -0.14 -8.09
C VAL A 89 -8.30 -1.66 -8.08
N SER A 90 -7.30 -2.32 -7.50
CA SER A 90 -7.29 -3.77 -7.29
C SER A 90 -7.27 -4.08 -5.79
N LEU A 91 -8.19 -4.94 -5.34
CA LEU A 91 -8.21 -5.47 -3.97
C LEU A 91 -7.75 -6.94 -3.93
N LEU A 92 -6.95 -7.37 -4.92
CA LEU A 92 -6.34 -8.69 -4.91
C LEU A 92 -5.26 -8.78 -3.82
N GLN A 93 -5.12 -9.96 -3.22
CA GLN A 93 -4.01 -10.22 -2.27
C GLN A 93 -2.65 -10.11 -2.96
N ASP A 94 -2.55 -10.55 -4.22
CA ASP A 94 -1.34 -10.52 -5.03
C ASP A 94 -1.71 -9.95 -6.39
N VAL A 95 -1.42 -8.67 -6.60
CA VAL A 95 -1.68 -7.96 -7.85
C VAL A 95 -0.55 -8.17 -8.86
N GLN A 96 0.69 -8.37 -8.39
CA GLN A 96 1.84 -8.62 -9.25
C GLN A 96 1.64 -9.91 -10.06
N SER A 97 1.40 -11.03 -9.38
CA SER A 97 1.17 -12.32 -10.04
C SER A 97 -0.06 -12.27 -10.96
N ALA A 98 -1.09 -11.52 -10.59
CA ALA A 98 -2.28 -11.36 -11.41
C ALA A 98 -2.01 -10.56 -12.70
N LEU A 99 -1.19 -9.50 -12.61
CA LEU A 99 -0.74 -8.74 -13.77
C LEU A 99 0.15 -9.60 -14.67
N ASP A 100 1.10 -10.35 -14.10
CA ASP A 100 2.01 -11.24 -14.84
C ASP A 100 1.25 -12.34 -15.60
N ALA A 101 0.18 -12.88 -15.00
CA ALA A 101 -0.67 -13.87 -15.65
C ALA A 101 -1.65 -13.27 -16.68
N ALA A 102 -1.97 -11.97 -16.59
CA ALA A 102 -2.91 -11.33 -17.48
C ALA A 102 -2.32 -11.16 -18.89
N THR A 103 -3.12 -11.47 -19.91
CA THR A 103 -2.72 -11.39 -21.32
C THR A 103 -3.47 -10.29 -22.06
N GLY A 104 -2.95 -9.91 -23.23
CA GLY A 104 -3.53 -8.86 -24.08
C GLY A 104 -2.88 -7.50 -23.89
N THR A 105 -3.58 -6.46 -24.33
CA THR A 105 -3.14 -5.07 -24.22
C THR A 105 -3.01 -4.62 -22.76
N PRO A 106 -2.20 -3.59 -22.47
CA PRO A 106 -2.09 -3.00 -21.13
C PRO A 106 -3.44 -2.67 -20.49
N ALA A 107 -4.35 -2.05 -21.24
CA ALA A 107 -5.71 -1.76 -20.80
C ALA A 107 -6.53 -3.02 -20.47
N GLN A 108 -6.39 -4.10 -21.26
CA GLN A 108 -7.04 -5.38 -20.97
C GLN A 108 -6.46 -6.03 -19.70
N ARG A 109 -5.14 -5.99 -19.51
CA ARG A 109 -4.48 -6.49 -18.29
C ARG A 109 -4.93 -5.72 -17.06
N ALA A 110 -4.96 -4.39 -17.12
CA ALA A 110 -5.45 -3.55 -16.02
C ALA A 110 -6.92 -3.83 -15.68
N ALA A 111 -7.80 -3.94 -16.69
CA ALA A 111 -9.20 -4.29 -16.48
C ALA A 111 -9.39 -5.72 -15.93
N ALA A 112 -8.50 -6.65 -16.28
CA ALA A 112 -8.52 -8.01 -15.76
C ALA A 112 -8.22 -8.08 -14.26
N VAL A 113 -7.44 -7.14 -13.71
CA VAL A 113 -7.05 -7.15 -12.28
C VAL A 113 -7.75 -6.09 -11.43
N GLY A 114 -8.25 -5.01 -12.05
CA GLY A 114 -8.76 -3.84 -11.33
C GLY A 114 -10.11 -3.30 -11.85
N VAL A 115 -10.70 -2.39 -11.08
CA VAL A 115 -11.87 -1.60 -11.49
C VAL A 115 -11.39 -0.21 -11.87
N PRO A 116 -11.75 0.32 -13.07
CA PRO A 116 -11.32 1.65 -13.49
C PRO A 116 -11.88 2.72 -12.54
N GLY A 117 -11.10 3.78 -12.33
CA GLY A 117 -11.50 4.89 -11.49
C GLY A 117 -10.98 6.25 -11.96
N VAL A 118 -11.53 7.29 -11.36
CA VAL A 118 -11.17 8.69 -11.63
C VAL A 118 -10.47 9.24 -10.39
N ALA A 119 -9.24 9.71 -10.57
CA ALA A 119 -8.46 10.31 -9.50
C ALA A 119 -8.91 11.76 -9.24
N HIS A 120 -8.95 12.13 -7.97
CA HIS A 120 -9.16 13.48 -7.46
C HIS A 120 -8.08 13.73 -6.42
N SER A 121 -7.07 14.53 -6.78
CA SER A 121 -6.02 14.95 -5.84
C SER A 121 -6.45 16.23 -5.13
N ASP A 122 -5.97 16.46 -3.91
CA ASP A 122 -6.19 17.74 -3.23
C ASP A 122 -5.59 18.87 -4.10
N PRO A 123 -6.40 19.88 -4.49
CA PRO A 123 -5.91 20.99 -5.32
C PRO A 123 -4.82 21.85 -4.66
N ALA A 124 -4.60 21.70 -3.35
CA ALA A 124 -3.52 22.36 -2.64
C ALA A 124 -2.17 21.60 -2.68
N TYR A 125 -2.12 20.37 -3.21
CA TYR A 125 -0.88 19.64 -3.46
C TYR A 125 0.03 20.40 -4.47
N PRO A 126 1.36 20.51 -4.27
CA PRO A 126 2.21 19.83 -3.28
C PRO A 126 2.34 20.54 -1.92
N GLY A 127 1.55 21.57 -1.66
CA GLY A 127 1.53 22.28 -0.38
C GLY A 127 2.91 22.77 0.06
N THR A 128 3.11 22.84 1.38
CA THR A 128 4.42 23.11 2.00
C THR A 128 4.95 21.86 2.70
N SER A 129 6.22 21.85 3.08
CA SER A 129 6.76 20.73 3.88
C SER A 129 6.07 20.54 5.25
N ALA A 130 5.44 21.59 5.78
CA ALA A 130 4.67 21.54 7.02
C ALA A 130 3.26 20.95 6.82
N ASP A 131 2.68 21.16 5.64
CA ASP A 131 1.37 20.65 5.23
C ASP A 131 1.36 20.45 3.71
N PRO A 132 1.70 19.24 3.21
CA PRO A 132 1.89 19.01 1.77
C PRO A 132 0.58 18.82 1.00
N HIS A 133 -0.55 18.64 1.69
CA HIS A 133 -1.81 18.25 1.05
C HIS A 133 -1.65 16.99 0.16
N ASP A 134 -0.75 16.07 0.54
CA ASP A 134 -0.45 14.88 -0.26
C ASP A 134 -1.50 13.78 -0.02
N ILE A 135 -2.71 14.04 -0.51
CA ILE A 135 -3.87 13.20 -0.35
C ILE A 135 -4.71 13.21 -1.62
N ALA A 136 -5.19 12.04 -2.01
CA ALA A 136 -6.08 11.88 -3.15
C ALA A 136 -7.11 10.78 -2.91
N VAL A 137 -8.17 10.78 -3.69
CA VAL A 137 -9.07 9.64 -3.81
C VAL A 137 -9.16 9.19 -5.27
N VAL A 138 -9.41 7.90 -5.48
CA VAL A 138 -9.83 7.34 -6.76
C VAL A 138 -11.27 6.86 -6.61
N GLN A 139 -12.19 7.52 -7.31
CA GLN A 139 -13.60 7.16 -7.35
C GLN A 139 -13.81 6.00 -8.34
N VAL A 140 -14.34 4.89 -7.85
CA VAL A 140 -14.60 3.66 -8.63
C VAL A 140 -16.08 3.30 -8.61
N SER A 141 -16.55 2.46 -9.54
CA SER A 141 -17.94 1.99 -9.51
C SER A 141 -18.17 1.02 -8.34
N ALA A 142 -18.94 1.42 -7.32
CA ALA A 142 -19.33 0.55 -6.20
C ALA A 142 -19.92 -0.80 -6.67
N LYS A 143 -20.70 -0.79 -7.75
CA LYS A 143 -21.27 -2.01 -8.36
C LYS A 143 -20.19 -2.94 -8.91
N GLN A 144 -19.21 -2.41 -9.66
CA GLN A 144 -18.13 -3.23 -10.22
C GLN A 144 -17.21 -3.74 -9.11
N THR A 145 -16.89 -2.90 -8.12
CA THR A 145 -16.07 -3.30 -6.97
C THR A 145 -16.75 -4.41 -6.17
N ALA A 146 -18.05 -4.27 -5.85
CA ALA A 146 -18.82 -5.29 -5.12
C ALA A 146 -19.02 -6.60 -5.92
N ALA A 147 -18.99 -6.53 -7.25
CA ALA A 147 -19.04 -7.73 -8.10
C ALA A 147 -17.74 -8.54 -8.05
N ARG A 148 -16.63 -7.92 -7.65
CA ARG A 148 -15.29 -8.54 -7.62
C ARG A 148 -14.81 -8.88 -6.22
N TRP A 149 -15.14 -8.05 -5.22
CA TRP A 149 -14.59 -8.16 -3.88
C TRP A 149 -15.62 -7.88 -2.79
N SER A 150 -15.46 -8.58 -1.66
CA SER A 150 -16.15 -8.30 -0.41
C SER A 150 -15.17 -7.72 0.60
N PHE A 151 -15.52 -6.55 1.14
CA PHE A 151 -14.72 -5.83 2.13
C PHE A 151 -15.62 -4.94 2.99
N THR A 152 -15.07 -4.49 4.11
CA THR A 152 -15.64 -3.46 4.97
C THR A 152 -14.75 -2.23 4.84
N PRO A 153 -15.27 -1.06 4.43
CA PRO A 153 -14.44 0.15 4.33
C PRO A 153 -13.75 0.49 5.65
N ALA A 154 -12.56 1.08 5.57
CA ALA A 154 -11.80 1.48 6.73
C ALA A 154 -12.49 2.60 7.52
N THR A 155 -12.43 2.53 8.84
CA THR A 155 -12.96 3.58 9.72
C THR A 155 -11.98 4.74 9.83
N LEU A 156 -12.42 5.95 9.46
CA LEU A 156 -11.64 7.18 9.60
C LEU A 156 -11.68 7.71 11.04
N PRO A 157 -10.67 8.48 11.49
CA PRO A 157 -10.66 9.12 12.80
C PRO A 157 -11.59 10.33 12.82
N THR A 158 -12.12 10.63 14.00
CA THR A 158 -12.76 11.94 14.28
C THR A 158 -11.72 13.06 14.20
N ALA A 159 -12.17 14.31 14.02
CA ALA A 159 -11.26 15.47 13.97
C ALA A 159 -10.37 15.55 15.21
N GLY A 160 -9.05 15.78 15.01
CA GLY A 160 -8.06 15.94 16.08
C GLY A 160 -7.88 14.73 17.00
N LYS A 161 -8.26 13.52 16.56
CA LYS A 161 -8.22 12.32 17.40
C LYS A 161 -6.81 12.00 17.92
N LEU A 162 -5.76 12.18 17.11
CA LEU A 162 -4.39 11.90 17.53
C LEU A 162 -3.89 12.93 18.55
N ASP A 163 -4.25 14.21 18.40
CA ASP A 163 -3.88 15.25 19.37
C ASP A 163 -4.50 14.99 20.75
N ALA A 164 -5.67 14.34 20.79
CA ALA A 164 -6.39 14.03 22.02
C ALA A 164 -5.80 12.87 22.84
N LEU A 165 -4.96 12.00 22.24
CA LEU A 165 -4.39 10.83 22.93
C LEU A 165 -3.33 11.22 23.99
N GLY A 166 -2.65 12.37 23.81
CA GLY A 166 -1.52 12.77 24.66
C GLY A 166 -0.27 11.88 24.48
N PRO A 167 0.91 12.31 24.95
CA PRO A 167 2.18 11.68 24.57
C PRO A 167 2.32 10.21 24.98
N GLN A 168 1.88 9.85 26.19
CA GLN A 168 1.99 8.46 26.67
C GLN A 168 1.09 7.53 25.87
N ALA A 169 -0.18 7.90 25.65
CA ALA A 169 -1.07 7.04 24.90
C ALA A 169 -0.69 6.97 23.41
N LEU A 170 -0.15 8.05 22.83
CA LEU A 170 0.44 8.01 21.48
C LEU A 170 1.56 6.98 21.39
N ASN A 171 2.43 6.91 22.40
CA ASN A 171 3.53 5.96 22.47
C ASN A 171 3.06 4.51 22.68
N ASP A 172 2.03 4.31 23.50
CA ASP A 172 1.49 2.98 23.84
C ASP A 172 0.49 2.46 22.78
N THR A 173 0.09 3.30 21.83
CA THR A 173 -0.83 2.93 20.74
C THR A 173 -0.16 1.93 19.80
N GLU A 174 -0.86 0.85 19.48
CA GLU A 174 -0.42 -0.07 18.43
C GLU A 174 -0.66 0.54 17.06
N TYR A 175 0.42 0.72 16.28
CA TYR A 175 0.34 1.14 14.88
C TYR A 175 0.68 -0.02 13.94
N SER A 176 0.07 -0.02 12.76
CA SER A 176 0.42 -0.95 11.69
C SER A 176 0.22 -0.29 10.33
N VAL A 177 1.10 -0.65 9.38
CA VAL A 177 0.92 -0.33 7.97
C VAL A 177 0.42 -1.56 7.23
N VAL A 178 -0.35 -1.35 6.17
CA VAL A 178 -0.75 -2.39 5.21
C VAL A 178 -0.56 -1.83 3.81
N GLY A 179 -0.08 -2.62 2.86
CA GLY A 179 0.26 -2.12 1.53
C GLY A 179 0.92 -3.18 0.66
N TYR A 180 1.36 -2.76 -0.52
CA TYR A 180 1.87 -3.60 -1.60
C TYR A 180 3.32 -3.28 -1.97
N GLY A 181 3.98 -2.40 -1.24
CA GLY A 181 5.30 -1.88 -1.60
C GLY A 181 6.40 -2.94 -1.56
N THR A 182 7.59 -2.60 -2.00
CA THR A 182 8.74 -3.52 -2.04
C THR A 182 9.28 -3.84 -0.64
N GLU A 183 10.29 -4.68 -0.58
CA GLU A 183 11.14 -4.91 0.60
C GLU A 183 12.20 -3.80 0.76
N GLU A 184 12.92 -3.79 1.89
CA GLU A 184 14.06 -2.90 2.12
C GLU A 184 15.20 -3.10 1.13
N ALA A 185 16.10 -2.12 1.12
CA ALA A 185 17.25 -2.14 0.25
C ALA A 185 18.16 -3.34 0.54
N LEU A 186 18.37 -4.17 -0.49
CA LEU A 186 19.49 -5.10 -0.56
C LEU A 186 20.63 -4.47 -1.37
N ASN A 187 21.87 -4.66 -0.90
CA ASN A 187 23.04 -4.22 -1.65
C ASN A 187 23.27 -5.16 -2.85
N ALA A 188 23.36 -4.61 -4.05
CA ALA A 188 23.65 -5.32 -5.29
C ALA A 188 24.69 -4.58 -6.14
N PRO A 189 25.32 -5.23 -7.14
CA PRO A 189 26.14 -4.53 -8.11
C PRO A 189 25.34 -3.42 -8.80
N GLY A 190 25.83 -2.17 -8.72
CA GLY A 190 25.15 -0.99 -9.28
C GLY A 190 24.32 -0.17 -8.28
N GLY A 191 24.18 -0.62 -7.04
CA GLY A 191 23.53 0.14 -5.97
C GLY A 191 22.56 -0.69 -5.12
N GLN A 192 21.73 -0.01 -4.36
CA GLN A 192 20.65 -0.64 -3.61
C GLN A 192 19.51 -1.06 -4.55
N THR A 193 18.93 -2.22 -4.29
CA THR A 193 17.74 -2.74 -4.99
C THR A 193 16.67 -3.09 -3.98
N HIS A 194 15.41 -2.93 -4.37
CA HIS A 194 14.26 -3.20 -3.52
C HIS A 194 13.44 -4.34 -4.13
N PRO A 195 13.64 -5.59 -3.68
CA PRO A 195 12.96 -6.74 -4.25
C PRO A 195 11.49 -6.83 -3.79
N GLY A 196 10.74 -7.74 -4.41
CA GLY A 196 9.34 -7.96 -4.06
C GLY A 196 8.41 -6.86 -4.56
N GLY A 197 7.29 -6.70 -3.87
CA GLY A 197 6.22 -5.78 -4.23
C GLY A 197 5.00 -6.47 -4.87
N GLY A 198 3.88 -5.76 -4.87
CA GLY A 198 2.61 -6.16 -5.45
C GLY A 198 1.88 -7.28 -4.71
N VAL A 199 2.30 -7.61 -3.48
CA VAL A 199 1.56 -8.49 -2.55
C VAL A 199 1.17 -7.71 -1.31
N ARG A 200 -0.09 -7.85 -0.88
CA ARG A 200 -0.62 -7.15 0.29
C ARG A 200 -0.03 -7.72 1.58
N MET A 201 0.82 -6.95 2.24
CA MET A 201 1.35 -7.32 3.55
C MET A 201 0.90 -6.33 4.61
N LYS A 202 1.28 -6.61 5.86
CA LYS A 202 1.18 -5.72 7.00
C LYS A 202 2.43 -5.82 7.87
N ALA A 203 2.77 -4.74 8.56
CA ALA A 203 3.82 -4.74 9.57
C ALA A 203 3.45 -3.84 10.76
N PRO A 204 3.92 -4.18 11.99
CA PRO A 204 3.81 -3.30 13.15
C PRO A 204 4.76 -2.11 13.02
N LEU A 205 4.35 -0.97 13.58
CA LEU A 205 5.10 0.29 13.59
C LEU A 205 5.19 0.86 15.00
N GLY A 206 6.28 1.57 15.29
CA GLY A 206 6.45 2.32 16.54
C GLY A 206 6.08 3.79 16.39
N PHE A 207 5.55 4.41 17.44
CA PHE A 207 5.41 5.87 17.47
C PHE A 207 6.78 6.55 17.56
N ASN A 208 6.95 7.69 16.86
CA ASN A 208 8.15 8.52 16.99
C ASN A 208 7.77 9.98 17.29
N ALA A 209 6.93 10.60 16.47
CA ALA A 209 6.51 11.98 16.68
C ALA A 209 5.15 12.29 16.05
N LEU A 210 4.47 13.28 16.61
CA LEU A 210 3.27 13.88 16.05
C LEU A 210 3.54 15.37 15.79
N ASN A 211 3.20 15.81 14.58
CA ASN A 211 3.17 17.23 14.18
C ASN A 211 1.78 17.58 13.63
N ASN A 212 1.58 18.83 13.23
CA ASN A 212 0.28 19.32 12.74
C ASN A 212 -0.30 18.44 11.63
N SER A 213 0.46 18.18 10.57
CA SER A 213 0.00 17.34 9.44
C SER A 213 0.63 15.95 9.39
N TRP A 214 1.66 15.70 10.20
CA TRP A 214 2.45 14.48 10.13
C TRP A 214 2.31 13.61 11.37
N LEU A 215 2.15 12.31 11.15
CA LEU A 215 2.49 11.29 12.12
C LEU A 215 3.78 10.63 11.62
N ARG A 216 4.76 10.48 12.51
CA ARG A 216 6.06 9.87 12.21
C ARG A 216 6.17 8.56 12.96
N LEU A 217 6.42 7.50 12.22
CA LEU A 217 6.46 6.14 12.72
C LEU A 217 7.84 5.52 12.48
N SER A 218 8.25 4.65 13.40
CA SER A 218 9.50 3.90 13.39
C SER A 218 9.31 2.55 12.73
N MET A 219 10.27 2.17 11.89
CA MET A 219 10.33 0.89 11.18
C MET A 219 11.49 0.01 11.62
N ILE A 220 12.12 0.35 12.76
CA ILE A 220 13.38 -0.26 13.19
C ILE A 220 13.17 -1.74 13.59
N GLU A 221 13.80 -2.65 12.86
CA GLU A 221 13.72 -4.11 13.07
C GLU A 221 14.03 -4.51 14.51
N SER A 222 15.10 -3.98 15.09
CA SER A 222 15.55 -4.35 16.44
C SER A 222 14.57 -3.95 17.55
N GLN A 223 13.57 -3.12 17.22
CA GLN A 223 12.45 -2.76 18.11
C GLN A 223 11.19 -3.60 17.82
N GLY A 224 11.28 -4.59 16.93
CA GLY A 224 10.17 -5.46 16.54
C GLY A 224 9.25 -4.87 15.46
N TYR A 225 9.70 -3.80 14.78
CA TYR A 225 8.90 -3.13 13.75
C TYR A 225 9.27 -3.58 12.35
N GLY A 226 8.34 -3.32 11.43
CA GLY A 226 8.58 -3.24 10.00
C GLY A 226 8.02 -1.92 9.47
N GLY A 227 7.64 -1.84 8.19
CA GLY A 227 7.13 -0.60 7.64
C GLY A 227 7.08 -0.49 6.13
N ALA A 228 6.65 0.67 5.66
CA ALA A 228 6.43 0.94 4.24
C ALA A 228 7.72 1.05 3.43
N CYS A 229 7.66 0.70 2.15
CA CYS A 229 8.70 0.98 1.16
C CYS A 229 8.10 1.43 -0.18
N TYR A 230 8.88 1.37 -1.27
CA TYR A 230 8.45 1.85 -2.59
C TYR A 230 7.16 1.17 -3.04
N GLY A 231 6.15 1.97 -3.40
CA GLY A 231 4.82 1.49 -3.79
C GLY A 231 3.83 1.31 -2.63
N ASP A 232 4.24 1.49 -1.38
CA ASP A 232 3.32 1.63 -0.24
C ASP A 232 2.73 3.03 -0.11
N SER A 233 3.23 4.00 -0.90
CA SER A 233 2.67 5.35 -0.98
C SER A 233 1.15 5.33 -1.16
N GLY A 234 0.47 6.17 -0.39
CA GLY A 234 -1.00 6.21 -0.28
C GLY A 234 -1.60 5.10 0.59
N GLY A 235 -0.84 4.07 0.94
CA GLY A 235 -1.27 2.95 1.77
C GLY A 235 -1.67 3.36 3.19
N PRO A 236 -2.57 2.59 3.83
CA PRO A 236 -3.10 2.89 5.14
C PRO A 236 -2.10 2.69 6.27
N ASN A 237 -2.14 3.61 7.24
CA ASN A 237 -1.54 3.45 8.55
C ASN A 237 -2.65 3.44 9.59
N PHE A 238 -2.81 2.30 10.25
CA PHE A 238 -3.83 2.05 11.24
C PHE A 238 -3.30 2.22 12.66
N ALA A 239 -4.18 2.67 13.56
CA ALA A 239 -3.95 2.68 15.00
C ALA A 239 -5.08 1.93 15.73
N THR A 240 -4.75 1.21 16.80
CA THR A 240 -5.76 0.64 17.72
C THR A 240 -6.14 1.71 18.74
N ILE A 241 -7.30 2.34 18.57
CA ILE A 241 -7.81 3.40 19.46
C ILE A 241 -9.16 2.97 20.02
N ASP A 242 -9.33 3.04 21.34
CA ASP A 242 -10.55 2.60 22.03
C ASP A 242 -10.92 1.14 21.68
N GLY A 243 -9.91 0.29 21.50
CA GLY A 243 -10.04 -1.12 21.09
C GLY A 243 -10.46 -1.33 19.63
N LYS A 244 -10.48 -0.28 18.81
CA LYS A 244 -10.89 -0.33 17.40
C LYS A 244 -9.75 0.07 16.47
N ARG A 245 -9.61 -0.67 15.36
CA ARG A 245 -8.70 -0.28 14.28
C ARG A 245 -9.25 0.95 13.54
N THR A 246 -8.47 2.02 13.54
CA THR A 246 -8.80 3.30 12.89
C THR A 246 -7.72 3.64 11.88
N LEU A 247 -8.10 4.03 10.66
CA LEU A 247 -7.19 4.49 9.61
C LEU A 247 -6.76 5.93 9.89
N VAL A 248 -5.64 6.11 10.59
CA VAL A 248 -5.25 7.44 11.11
C VAL A 248 -4.41 8.26 10.13
N ALA A 249 -3.74 7.62 9.17
CA ALA A 249 -2.86 8.31 8.22
C ALA A 249 -2.64 7.52 6.92
N THR A 250 -2.13 8.19 5.89
CA THR A 250 -1.66 7.60 4.61
C THR A 250 -0.15 7.72 4.47
N THR A 251 0.51 6.69 3.94
CA THR A 251 1.96 6.67 3.69
C THR A 251 2.34 7.70 2.63
N ILE A 252 3.28 8.61 2.94
CA ILE A 252 3.75 9.61 1.97
C ILE A 252 5.21 9.42 1.61
N THR A 253 6.08 9.24 2.60
CA THR A 253 7.53 9.16 2.38
C THR A 253 8.23 8.45 3.53
N GLY A 254 9.53 8.22 3.39
CA GLY A 254 10.38 7.52 4.34
C GLY A 254 11.85 7.67 3.97
N ASP A 255 12.72 6.87 4.60
CA ASP A 255 14.12 6.80 4.22
C ASP A 255 14.29 5.96 2.97
N ALA A 256 15.17 6.39 2.06
CA ALA A 256 15.38 5.71 0.78
C ALA A 256 15.68 4.20 0.89
N PRO A 257 16.39 3.71 1.93
CA PRO A 257 16.61 2.28 2.11
C PRO A 257 15.44 1.49 2.73
N CYS A 258 14.41 2.15 3.26
CA CYS A 258 13.24 1.57 3.93
C CYS A 258 13.51 0.77 5.21
N TYR A 259 14.41 1.22 6.11
CA TYR A 259 14.67 0.53 7.38
C TYR A 259 14.33 1.34 8.64
N ALA A 260 14.07 2.65 8.55
CA ALA A 260 13.98 3.49 9.73
C ALA A 260 12.66 4.24 9.91
N THR A 261 12.14 4.85 8.84
CA THR A 261 11.14 5.91 8.95
C THR A 261 9.98 5.69 8.00
N ASN A 262 8.78 5.74 8.58
CA ASN A 262 7.52 5.83 7.84
C ASN A 262 6.85 7.17 8.20
N VAL A 263 6.75 8.08 7.23
CA VAL A 263 6.23 9.43 7.41
C VAL A 263 4.88 9.54 6.73
N VAL A 264 3.84 9.78 7.53
CA VAL A 264 2.46 9.53 7.12
C VAL A 264 1.60 10.77 7.34
N TYR A 265 0.74 11.09 6.36
CA TYR A 265 -0.13 12.27 6.38
C TYR A 265 -1.39 11.97 7.18
N ARG A 266 -1.65 12.80 8.19
CA ARG A 266 -2.73 12.59 9.16
C ARG A 266 -4.11 12.83 8.54
N LEU A 267 -5.03 11.91 8.77
CA LEU A 267 -6.41 11.98 8.27
C LEU A 267 -7.39 12.65 9.25
N ASP A 268 -6.96 12.96 10.47
CA ASP A 268 -7.75 13.67 11.48
C ASP A 268 -7.59 15.20 11.44
N THR A 269 -6.78 15.71 10.50
CA THR A 269 -6.49 17.15 10.36
C THR A 269 -7.62 17.90 9.66
N PRO A 270 -7.79 19.22 9.90
CA PRO A 270 -8.75 20.03 9.16
C PRO A 270 -8.57 19.96 7.64
N ALA A 271 -7.32 19.99 7.15
CA ALA A 271 -7.01 19.95 5.72
C ALA A 271 -7.45 18.63 5.08
N ALA A 272 -6.98 17.48 5.61
CA ALA A 272 -7.35 16.16 5.10
C ALA A 272 -8.87 15.93 5.15
N ARG A 273 -9.51 16.32 6.25
CA ARG A 273 -10.97 16.18 6.41
C ARG A 273 -11.74 17.09 5.46
N SER A 274 -11.29 18.32 5.24
CA SER A 274 -11.90 19.22 4.25
C SER A 274 -11.87 18.59 2.87
N PHE A 275 -10.72 18.04 2.46
CA PHE A 275 -10.57 17.34 1.19
C PHE A 275 -11.45 16.09 1.09
N LEU A 276 -11.53 15.25 2.15
CA LEU A 276 -12.27 13.99 2.13
C LEU A 276 -13.79 14.15 2.20
N SER A 277 -14.28 15.24 2.81
CA SER A 277 -15.72 15.44 3.08
C SER A 277 -16.66 15.33 1.88
N PRO A 278 -16.27 15.67 0.63
CA PRO A 278 -17.12 15.46 -0.55
C PRO A 278 -17.19 14.00 -1.02
N PHE A 279 -16.28 13.13 -0.56
CA PHE A 279 -16.08 11.77 -1.08
C PHE A 279 -16.49 10.66 -0.11
N VAL A 280 -16.57 10.94 1.18
CA VAL A 280 -16.90 9.96 2.21
C VAL A 280 -17.55 10.63 3.41
N THR A 281 -18.45 9.91 4.08
CA THR A 281 -19.03 10.40 5.34
C THR A 281 -17.98 10.38 6.45
N LEU A 282 -17.63 11.55 6.96
CA LEU A 282 -16.67 11.68 8.07
C LEU A 282 -17.37 11.50 9.43
N PRO A 283 -16.73 10.81 10.39
CA PRO A 283 -17.17 10.77 11.78
C PRO A 283 -16.79 12.04 12.55
#